data_AF-A0A9J6FBG0-F1
#
_entry.id   AF-A0A9J6FBG0-F1
#
_cell.length_a   1.000
_cell.length_b   1.000
_cell.length_c   1.000
_cell.angle_alpha   90.00
_cell.angle_beta   90.00
_cell.angle_gamma   90.00
#
_symmetry.space_group_name_H-M   'P 1'
#
loop_
_entity.id
_entity.type
_entity.pdbx_description
1 polymer ?
#
loop_
_entity_poly.entity_id
_entity_poly.type
_entity_poly.pdbx_seq_one_letter_code
_entity_poly.pdbx_strand_id
1 'polypeptide(L)'
;MAAIKSKVIDYALKRSRHFGIDKFHLGHWRFISKTFAVANDYLKPHAVIFLGDLFDEGEWASDEDFRLYVERFFAIFAHLNYNQAIFVPGDNDIGGEGHPVGWAELQRFNSYFRNDTFLTYRGIDFLKVSYLTTSYAYRSHLSKLGSNVRIVLSHVPLSTSFGRYVKDRHGLAACSAAGVSQLAHLPLPASKAGPGITDVPFPRSLPMPLVVKELRPDVMLAGHNHESVHLVAEQRSGAVERLELQLGVDGRPLRLALSEGRMHELRLPPCSYRMGTPAVGFGAALLGPEDRVLTYGVLWSPRRLLHLAGYLAVLPTCAALCLPSAWQLARALGHRLGLRRPSRAYGTHVPYY
;
A
#
# COMPACT_ATOMS: atom_id res chain seq x y z
N MET A 1 13.01 23.41 -1.11
CA MET A 1 12.50 22.07 -0.73
C MET A 1 13.27 21.40 0.42
N ALA A 2 14.61 21.39 0.45
CA ALA A 2 15.39 20.77 1.55
C ALA A 2 15.05 21.34 2.94
N ALA A 3 14.82 22.65 3.04
CA ALA A 3 14.49 23.33 4.30
C ALA A 3 13.07 23.04 4.83
N ILE A 4 12.10 22.73 3.96
CA ILE A 4 10.74 22.34 4.38
C ILE A 4 10.73 20.85 4.76
N LYS A 5 11.45 20.00 4.02
CA LYS A 5 11.63 18.57 4.33
C LYS A 5 12.31 18.34 5.69
N SER A 6 13.36 19.11 6.01
CA SER A 6 13.99 19.05 7.35
C SER A 6 13.01 19.47 8.45
N LYS A 7 12.26 20.58 8.26
CA LYS A 7 11.30 21.04 9.27
C LYS A 7 10.16 20.06 9.53
N VAL A 8 9.61 19.43 8.49
CA VAL A 8 8.55 18.42 8.63
C VAL A 8 9.08 17.15 9.31
N ILE A 9 10.28 16.70 8.95
CA ILE A 9 10.94 15.55 9.61
C ILE A 9 11.25 15.87 11.08
N ASP A 10 11.85 17.03 11.36
CA ASP A 10 12.18 17.47 12.73
C ASP A 10 10.93 17.67 13.58
N TYR A 11 9.84 18.17 12.98
CA TYR A 11 8.55 18.31 13.64
C TYR A 11 7.90 16.95 13.94
N ALA A 12 7.89 16.03 12.98
CA ALA A 12 7.39 14.66 13.15
C ALA A 12 8.18 13.88 14.23
N LEU A 13 9.52 14.02 14.26
CA LEU A 13 10.38 13.42 15.29
C LEU A 13 10.15 14.02 16.68
N LYS A 14 9.84 15.33 16.78
CA LYS A 14 9.48 15.97 18.05
C LYS A 14 8.10 15.54 18.55
N ARG A 15 7.13 15.33 17.65
CA ARG A 15 5.72 15.04 17.98
C ARG A 15 5.41 13.55 18.10
N SER A 16 6.25 12.64 17.61
CA SER A 16 6.10 11.18 17.83
C SER A 16 6.09 10.79 19.32
N ARG A 17 6.54 11.68 20.20
CA ARG A 17 6.42 11.56 21.67
C ARG A 17 5.04 11.88 22.24
N HIS A 18 4.11 12.43 21.46
CA HIS A 18 2.83 12.98 21.97
C HIS A 18 1.56 12.53 21.22
N PHE A 19 1.61 11.51 20.36
CA PHE A 19 0.38 10.96 19.77
C PHE A 19 -0.30 9.96 20.71
N GLY A 20 -1.18 10.49 21.56
CA GLY A 20 -2.28 9.74 22.15
C GLY A 20 -3.52 9.92 21.26
N ILE A 21 -3.87 8.90 20.48
CA ILE A 21 -5.23 8.47 20.10
C ILE A 21 -5.04 7.11 19.38
N ASP A 22 -5.80 6.11 19.86
CA ASP A 22 -5.84 4.68 19.52
C ASP A 22 -4.61 3.81 19.80
N LYS A 23 -4.65 3.14 20.96
CA LYS A 23 -3.69 2.10 21.39
C LYS A 23 -3.61 0.93 20.39
N PHE A 24 -4.67 0.64 19.62
CA PHE A 24 -4.64 -0.38 18.57
C PHE A 24 -3.86 0.06 17.33
N HIS A 25 -4.01 1.32 16.92
CA HIS A 25 -3.30 1.92 15.81
C HIS A 25 -1.82 2.14 16.14
N LEU A 26 -1.52 2.64 17.34
CA LEU A 26 -0.15 2.77 17.87
C LEU A 26 0.64 1.44 17.82
N GLY A 27 0.01 0.33 18.19
CA GLY A 27 0.66 -0.98 18.16
C GLY A 27 1.01 -1.46 16.75
N HIS A 28 0.20 -1.09 15.76
CA HIS A 28 0.41 -1.46 14.36
C HIS A 28 1.48 -0.59 13.69
N TRP A 29 1.49 0.72 13.96
CA TRP A 29 2.51 1.66 13.46
C TRP A 29 3.91 1.35 13.97
N ARG A 30 4.00 1.10 15.27
CA ARG A 30 5.26 0.68 15.90
C ARG A 30 5.73 -0.66 15.37
N PHE A 31 4.81 -1.54 15.00
CA PHE A 31 5.17 -2.82 14.41
C PHE A 31 5.80 -2.62 13.02
N ILE A 32 5.12 -1.92 12.11
CA ILE A 32 5.65 -1.63 10.75
C ILE A 32 6.99 -0.90 10.86
N SER A 33 7.07 0.14 11.69
CA SER A 33 8.29 0.92 11.87
C SER A 33 9.48 0.05 12.33
N LYS A 34 9.26 -0.85 13.30
CA LYS A 34 10.30 -1.77 13.78
C LYS A 34 10.69 -2.82 12.75
N THR A 35 9.72 -3.47 12.10
CA THR A 35 10.03 -4.51 11.11
C THR A 35 10.71 -3.91 9.88
N PHE A 36 10.28 -2.74 9.44
CA PHE A 36 10.96 -1.97 8.40
C PHE A 36 12.36 -1.57 8.82
N ALA A 37 12.57 -1.03 10.03
CA ALA A 37 13.89 -0.62 10.49
C ALA A 37 14.89 -1.79 10.47
N VAL A 38 14.48 -2.97 10.94
CA VAL A 38 15.31 -4.19 10.89
C VAL A 38 15.61 -4.60 9.45
N ALA A 39 14.60 -4.64 8.58
CA ALA A 39 14.78 -5.02 7.18
C ALA A 39 15.70 -4.03 6.43
N ASN A 40 15.51 -2.73 6.65
CA ASN A 40 16.29 -1.66 6.04
C ASN A 40 17.75 -1.65 6.52
N ASP A 41 17.98 -1.86 7.81
CA ASP A 41 19.34 -1.96 8.39
C ASP A 41 20.08 -3.21 7.90
N TYR A 42 19.38 -4.34 7.79
CA TYR A 42 19.95 -5.59 7.30
C TYR A 42 20.26 -5.54 5.80
N LEU A 43 19.30 -5.11 4.97
CA LEU A 43 19.43 -5.11 3.51
C LEU A 43 20.28 -3.94 2.98
N LYS A 44 20.32 -2.81 3.70
CA LYS A 44 20.98 -1.56 3.28
C LYS A 44 20.64 -1.21 1.81
N PRO A 45 19.35 -1.08 1.48
CA PRO A 45 18.91 -1.00 0.10
C PRO A 45 19.47 0.23 -0.62
N HIS A 46 19.75 0.09 -1.91
CA HIS A 46 20.13 1.21 -2.77
C HIS A 46 18.94 2.09 -3.16
N ALA A 47 17.75 1.49 -3.24
CA ALA A 47 16.49 2.14 -3.53
C ALA A 47 15.37 1.49 -2.70
N VAL A 48 14.40 2.28 -2.23
CA VAL A 48 13.19 1.81 -1.56
C VAL A 48 11.99 2.32 -2.34
N ILE A 49 11.10 1.42 -2.74
CA ILE A 49 9.99 1.75 -3.64
C ILE A 49 8.68 1.59 -2.87
N PHE A 50 7.90 2.66 -2.82
CA PHE A 50 6.51 2.68 -2.33
C PHE A 50 5.59 2.68 -3.54
N LEU A 51 4.81 1.60 -3.68
CA LEU A 51 3.94 1.35 -4.83
C LEU A 51 2.49 1.83 -4.59
N GLY A 52 2.29 2.93 -3.87
CA GLY A 52 0.97 3.52 -3.59
C GLY A 52 0.33 3.05 -2.30
N ASP A 53 -0.82 3.64 -1.99
CA ASP A 53 -1.57 3.51 -0.75
C ASP A 53 -0.69 3.79 0.47
N LEU A 54 -0.07 4.96 0.47
CA LEU A 54 0.65 5.47 1.63
C LEU A 54 -0.33 5.86 2.74
N PHE A 55 -1.55 6.23 2.35
CA PHE A 55 -2.65 6.64 3.22
C PHE A 55 -3.88 5.78 2.96
N ASP A 56 -4.77 5.68 3.95
CA ASP A 56 -6.01 4.89 3.84
C ASP A 56 -7.17 5.72 3.24
N GLU A 57 -7.09 7.05 3.28
CA GLU A 57 -8.18 7.97 2.90
C GLU A 57 -7.65 9.36 2.46
N GLY A 58 -6.46 9.39 1.87
CA GLY A 58 -5.78 10.62 1.46
C GLY A 58 -6.51 11.41 0.37
N GLU A 59 -7.33 10.73 -0.43
CA GLU A 59 -8.20 11.31 -1.45
C GLU A 59 -9.39 12.07 -0.84
N TRP A 60 -9.91 11.63 0.31
CA TRP A 60 -11.02 12.31 1.00
C TRP A 60 -10.55 13.26 2.10
N ALA A 61 -9.28 13.21 2.47
CA ALA A 61 -8.73 13.97 3.59
C ALA A 61 -8.82 15.50 3.37
N SER A 62 -9.08 16.22 4.47
CA SER A 62 -8.79 17.65 4.53
C SER A 62 -7.28 17.90 4.42
N ASP A 63 -6.85 19.11 4.08
CA ASP A 63 -5.41 19.43 4.00
C ASP A 63 -4.68 19.22 5.33
N GLU A 64 -5.37 19.47 6.45
CA GLU A 64 -4.81 19.28 7.79
C GLU A 64 -4.68 17.79 8.14
N ASP A 65 -5.68 16.97 7.84
CA ASP A 65 -5.61 15.52 8.06
C ASP A 65 -4.55 14.89 7.16
N PHE A 66 -4.50 15.30 5.89
CA PHE A 66 -3.48 14.84 4.95
C PHE A 66 -2.07 15.18 5.45
N ARG A 67 -1.86 16.39 5.97
CA ARG A 67 -0.58 16.80 6.60
C ARG A 67 -0.23 15.88 7.78
N LEU A 68 -1.20 15.54 8.64
CA LEU A 68 -0.99 14.60 9.74
C LEU A 68 -0.67 13.17 9.26
N TYR A 69 -1.26 12.73 8.15
CA TYR A 69 -0.98 11.43 7.55
C TYR A 69 0.43 11.37 6.99
N VAL A 70 0.86 12.43 6.31
CA VAL A 70 2.23 12.59 5.83
C VAL A 70 3.23 12.58 7.00
N GLU A 71 2.98 13.33 8.07
CA GLU A 71 3.84 13.34 9.26
C GLU A 71 3.96 11.95 9.90
N ARG A 72 2.84 11.23 10.00
CA ARG A 72 2.81 9.86 10.49
C ARG A 72 3.61 8.92 9.59
N PHE A 73 3.47 9.03 8.26
CA PHE A 73 4.24 8.25 7.30
C PHE A 73 5.76 8.46 7.49
N PHE A 74 6.19 9.71 7.58
CA PHE A 74 7.60 10.04 7.83
C PHE A 74 8.10 9.51 9.18
N ALA A 75 7.26 9.52 10.22
CA ALA A 75 7.61 8.96 11.52
C ALA A 75 7.74 7.42 11.49
N ILE A 76 6.87 6.72 10.75
CA ILE A 76 6.93 5.25 10.62
C ILE A 76 8.25 4.83 9.94
N PHE A 77 8.62 5.52 8.86
CA PHE A 77 9.80 5.21 8.04
C PHE A 77 11.01 6.09 8.37
N ALA A 78 11.13 6.58 9.61
CA ALA A 78 12.19 7.52 10.01
C ALA A 78 13.64 7.03 9.79
N HIS A 79 13.85 5.71 9.69
CA HIS A 79 15.16 5.10 9.40
C HIS A 79 15.51 5.07 7.91
N LEU A 80 14.61 5.49 7.02
CA LEU A 80 14.82 5.53 5.58
C LEU A 80 15.63 6.76 5.18
N ASN A 81 16.66 6.57 4.36
CA ASN A 81 17.23 7.66 3.59
C ASN A 81 16.31 8.00 2.41
N TYR A 82 15.49 9.04 2.55
CA TYR A 82 14.50 9.46 1.54
C TYR A 82 15.08 9.84 0.18
N ASN A 83 16.40 10.06 0.05
CA ASN A 83 17.03 10.24 -1.27
C ASN A 83 16.99 8.97 -2.12
N GLN A 84 16.87 7.80 -1.48
CA GLN A 84 16.75 6.49 -2.12
C GLN A 84 15.29 6.09 -2.38
N ALA A 85 14.33 6.91 -1.95
CA ALA A 85 12.91 6.57 -2.01
C ALA A 85 12.28 6.94 -3.36
N ILE A 86 11.53 6.00 -3.94
CA ILE A 86 10.70 6.20 -5.13
C ILE A 86 9.24 5.99 -4.72
N PHE A 87 8.40 6.97 -5.06
CA PHE A 87 6.98 6.97 -4.71
C PHE A 87 6.11 6.91 -5.95
N VAL A 88 5.15 5.99 -5.95
CA VAL A 88 4.01 5.94 -6.86
C VAL A 88 2.76 6.18 -6.01
N PRO A 89 1.85 7.08 -6.36
CA PRO A 89 0.58 7.24 -5.63
C PRO A 89 -0.39 6.10 -5.97
N GLY A 90 -1.16 5.66 -4.98
CA GLY A 90 -2.29 4.74 -5.12
C GLY A 90 -3.64 5.45 -5.08
N ASP A 91 -4.72 4.69 -5.20
CA ASP A 91 -6.08 5.25 -5.23
C ASP A 91 -6.49 5.84 -3.88
N ASN A 92 -6.04 5.27 -2.77
CA ASN A 92 -6.27 5.85 -1.44
C ASN A 92 -5.38 7.10 -1.17
N ASP A 93 -4.44 7.42 -2.07
CA ASP A 93 -3.62 8.63 -1.95
C ASP A 93 -4.22 9.81 -2.74
N ILE A 94 -4.76 9.54 -3.93
CA ILE A 94 -5.13 10.57 -4.93
C ILE A 94 -6.49 10.34 -5.62
N GLY A 95 -7.22 9.29 -5.26
CA GLY A 95 -8.45 8.85 -5.92
C GLY A 95 -8.18 8.01 -7.18
N GLY A 96 -9.24 7.75 -7.94
CA GLY A 96 -9.16 6.95 -9.17
C GLY A 96 -9.93 5.62 -9.12
N GLU A 97 -10.39 5.20 -7.94
CA GLU A 97 -11.36 4.10 -7.79
C GLU A 97 -12.78 4.66 -7.67
N GLY A 98 -13.66 4.30 -8.62
CA GLY A 98 -15.05 4.75 -8.65
C GLY A 98 -15.28 6.23 -9.04
N HIS A 99 -14.22 7.04 -9.14
CA HIS A 99 -14.25 8.43 -9.59
C HIS A 99 -12.88 8.85 -10.18
N PRO A 100 -12.80 9.90 -11.02
CA PRO A 100 -11.53 10.36 -11.57
C PRO A 100 -10.60 10.91 -10.50
N VAL A 101 -9.29 10.77 -10.71
CA VAL A 101 -8.28 11.50 -9.92
C VAL A 101 -8.50 12.99 -10.07
N GLY A 102 -8.70 13.69 -8.95
CA GLY A 102 -8.78 15.14 -8.94
C GLY A 102 -7.41 15.80 -9.02
N TRP A 103 -7.36 16.98 -9.63
CA TRP A 103 -6.10 17.72 -9.80
C TRP A 103 -5.54 18.18 -8.45
N ALA A 104 -6.41 18.59 -7.52
CA ALA A 104 -6.00 19.10 -6.22
C ALA A 104 -5.33 18.00 -5.37
N GLU A 105 -5.89 16.79 -5.36
CA GLU A 105 -5.40 15.63 -4.61
C GLU A 105 -4.04 15.19 -5.14
N LEU A 106 -3.91 15.10 -6.48
CA LEU A 106 -2.62 14.78 -7.12
C LEU A 106 -1.55 15.85 -6.84
N GLN A 107 -1.89 17.14 -6.91
CA GLN A 107 -0.94 18.21 -6.59
C GLN A 107 -0.57 18.22 -5.10
N ARG A 108 -1.54 17.97 -4.23
CA ARG A 108 -1.33 17.85 -2.78
C ARG A 108 -0.35 16.73 -2.48
N PHE A 109 -0.53 15.55 -3.06
CA PHE A 109 0.44 14.44 -2.95
C PHE A 109 1.84 14.84 -3.46
N ASN A 110 1.90 15.42 -4.67
CA ASN A 110 3.16 15.84 -5.30
C ASN A 110 3.87 16.99 -4.58
N SER A 111 3.19 17.72 -3.69
CA SER A 111 3.82 18.76 -2.86
C SER A 111 4.74 18.16 -1.78
N TYR A 112 4.48 16.93 -1.34
CA TYR A 112 5.27 16.22 -0.33
C TYR A 112 6.22 15.18 -0.94
N PHE A 113 5.75 14.45 -1.96
CA PHE A 113 6.50 13.35 -2.58
C PHE A 113 7.01 13.71 -3.97
N ARG A 114 8.10 13.03 -4.38
CA ARG A 114 8.74 13.28 -5.68
C ARG A 114 7.83 12.79 -6.82
N ASN A 115 7.57 13.65 -7.79
CA ASN A 115 6.75 13.34 -8.95
C ASN A 115 7.55 12.99 -10.21
N ASP A 116 8.86 12.71 -10.06
CA ASP A 116 9.74 12.26 -11.15
C ASP A 116 9.10 11.08 -11.90
N THR A 117 8.91 11.18 -13.22
CA THR A 117 8.27 10.13 -14.04
C THR A 117 9.27 9.10 -14.58
N PHE A 118 10.56 9.45 -14.57
CA PHE A 118 11.68 8.63 -15.03
C PHE A 118 12.90 8.90 -14.16
N LEU A 119 13.58 7.83 -13.70
CA LEU A 119 14.83 7.92 -12.97
C LEU A 119 15.79 6.84 -13.47
N THR A 120 17.07 7.18 -13.68
CA THR A 120 18.13 6.21 -13.97
C THR A 120 19.08 6.11 -12.79
N TYR A 121 19.38 4.89 -12.36
CA TYR A 121 20.34 4.63 -11.29
C TYR A 121 21.08 3.32 -11.54
N ARG A 122 22.42 3.37 -11.63
CA ARG A 122 23.32 2.21 -11.78
C ARG A 122 22.89 1.22 -12.89
N GLY A 123 22.58 1.74 -14.08
CA GLY A 123 22.18 0.90 -15.22
C GLY A 123 20.75 0.35 -15.14
N ILE A 124 19.92 0.92 -14.25
CA ILE A 124 18.51 0.59 -14.11
C ILE A 124 17.68 1.85 -14.39
N ASP A 125 16.70 1.73 -15.28
CA ASP A 125 15.73 2.76 -15.58
C ASP A 125 14.41 2.44 -14.87
N PHE A 126 13.99 3.33 -13.98
CA PHE A 126 12.69 3.29 -13.31
C PHE A 126 11.71 4.20 -14.03
N LEU A 127 10.60 3.64 -14.49
CA LEU A 127 9.53 4.37 -15.18
C LEU A 127 8.24 4.27 -14.39
N LYS A 128 7.63 5.40 -14.04
CA LYS A 128 6.32 5.41 -13.40
C LYS A 128 5.23 5.43 -14.46
N VAL A 129 4.33 4.44 -14.40
CA VAL A 129 3.15 4.34 -15.24
C VAL A 129 1.94 4.23 -14.30
N SER A 130 0.92 5.07 -14.51
CA SER A 130 -0.23 5.13 -13.62
C SER A 130 -1.53 5.06 -14.41
N TYR A 131 -2.36 4.06 -14.10
CA TYR A 131 -3.73 3.97 -14.62
C TYR A 131 -4.64 5.04 -14.04
N LEU A 132 -4.48 5.35 -12.75
CA LEU A 132 -5.32 6.30 -12.02
C LEU A 132 -5.31 7.68 -12.68
N THR A 133 -4.11 8.17 -13.05
CA THR A 133 -3.93 9.50 -13.66
C THR A 133 -4.10 9.51 -15.17
N THR A 134 -4.18 8.33 -15.82
CA THR A 134 -4.17 8.18 -17.29
C THR A 134 -3.02 8.90 -18.01
N SER A 135 -1.92 9.16 -17.30
CA SER A 135 -0.83 9.99 -17.78
C SER A 135 0.11 9.23 -18.72
N TYR A 136 0.42 9.85 -19.87
CA TYR A 136 1.44 9.39 -20.82
C TYR A 136 2.79 10.08 -20.63
N ALA A 137 3.03 10.72 -19.48
CA ALA A 137 4.24 11.51 -19.24
C ALA A 137 5.55 10.70 -19.41
N TYR A 138 5.51 9.38 -19.20
CA TYR A 138 6.65 8.49 -19.46
C TYR A 138 7.13 8.56 -20.92
N ARG A 139 6.25 8.88 -21.89
CA ARG A 139 6.58 8.90 -23.32
C ARG A 139 7.65 9.94 -23.67
N SER A 140 7.74 11.02 -22.87
CA SER A 140 8.77 12.05 -23.02
C SER A 140 10.20 11.53 -22.79
N HIS A 141 10.34 10.32 -22.24
CA HIS A 141 11.64 9.69 -21.94
C HIS A 141 11.95 8.49 -22.82
N LEU A 142 11.12 8.15 -23.82
CA LEU A 142 11.36 7.00 -24.70
C LEU A 142 12.70 7.09 -25.43
N SER A 143 13.10 8.29 -25.84
CA SER A 143 14.39 8.52 -26.51
C SER A 143 15.60 8.32 -25.59
N LYS A 144 15.41 8.26 -24.27
CA LYS A 144 16.47 8.02 -23.29
C LYS A 144 16.67 6.54 -22.99
N LEU A 145 15.74 5.68 -23.41
CA LEU A 145 15.81 4.25 -23.15
C LEU A 145 16.94 3.62 -23.97
N GLY A 146 17.80 2.87 -23.30
CA GLY A 146 18.93 2.18 -23.90
C GLY A 146 18.95 0.69 -23.51
N SER A 147 20.14 0.20 -23.18
CA SER A 147 20.38 -1.18 -22.73
C SER A 147 20.26 -1.38 -21.22
N ASN A 148 19.84 -0.35 -20.47
CA ASN A 148 19.60 -0.45 -19.04
C ASN A 148 18.46 -1.44 -18.75
N VAL A 149 18.48 -2.05 -17.56
CA VAL A 149 17.35 -2.84 -17.08
C VAL A 149 16.17 -1.90 -16.84
N ARG A 150 15.01 -2.20 -17.41
CA ARG A 150 13.82 -1.35 -17.31
C ARG A 150 12.83 -1.94 -16.31
N ILE A 151 12.63 -1.18 -15.23
CA ILE A 151 11.66 -1.49 -14.19
C ILE A 151 10.52 -0.48 -14.28
N VAL A 152 9.34 -0.96 -14.66
CA VAL A 152 8.11 -0.17 -14.65
C VAL A 152 7.45 -0.28 -13.28
N LEU A 153 7.06 0.86 -12.73
CA LEU A 153 6.40 0.97 -11.42
C LEU A 153 4.98 1.46 -11.65
N SER A 154 4.01 0.71 -11.13
CA SER A 154 2.60 1.07 -11.13
C SER A 154 1.98 0.78 -9.77
N HIS A 155 0.94 1.51 -9.38
CA HIS A 155 0.16 1.10 -8.22
C HIS A 155 -0.77 -0.06 -8.60
N VAL A 156 -1.67 0.18 -9.56
CA VAL A 156 -2.57 -0.83 -10.11
C VAL A 156 -1.80 -1.75 -11.08
N PRO A 157 -1.90 -3.09 -10.95
CA PRO A 157 -1.23 -4.02 -11.85
C PRO A 157 -1.57 -3.78 -13.32
N LEU A 158 -0.58 -3.90 -14.20
CA LEU A 158 -0.77 -3.64 -15.63
C LEU A 158 -1.33 -4.88 -16.34
N SER A 159 -0.90 -6.10 -15.99
CA SER A 159 -1.42 -7.34 -16.62
C SER A 159 -2.88 -7.65 -16.33
N THR A 160 -3.47 -7.07 -15.28
CA THR A 160 -4.87 -7.30 -14.98
C THR A 160 -5.73 -6.65 -16.05
N SER A 161 -6.59 -7.46 -16.65
CA SER A 161 -7.80 -7.00 -17.34
C SER A 161 -8.77 -6.36 -16.34
N PHE A 162 -8.37 -5.28 -15.66
CA PHE A 162 -9.24 -4.40 -14.87
C PHE A 162 -10.16 -3.55 -15.77
N GLY A 163 -10.27 -3.91 -17.06
CA GLY A 163 -11.27 -3.41 -18.01
C GLY A 163 -12.33 -4.44 -18.41
N ARG A 164 -12.49 -5.55 -17.67
CA ARG A 164 -13.55 -6.56 -17.98
C ARG A 164 -14.43 -6.98 -16.80
N TYR A 165 -14.22 -6.45 -15.60
CA TYR A 165 -14.92 -6.91 -14.39
C TYR A 165 -15.25 -5.81 -13.36
N VAL A 166 -15.55 -4.58 -13.81
CA VAL A 166 -16.58 -3.81 -13.08
C VAL A 166 -17.93 -4.31 -13.60
N LYS A 167 -18.37 -5.42 -13.04
CA LYS A 167 -19.68 -6.03 -13.33
C LYS A 167 -20.75 -5.22 -12.61
N ASP A 168 -21.73 -4.76 -13.38
CA ASP A 168 -23.12 -4.53 -13.01
C ASP A 168 -23.46 -3.34 -12.08
N ARG A 169 -23.88 -2.22 -12.70
CA ARG A 169 -25.28 -1.81 -12.50
C ARG A 169 -26.08 -2.29 -13.72
N HIS A 170 -26.96 -3.26 -13.49
CA HIS A 170 -27.84 -3.96 -14.44
C HIS A 170 -27.16 -5.09 -15.23
N GLY A 171 -27.26 -6.30 -14.68
CA GLY A 171 -26.50 -7.46 -15.11
C GLY A 171 -26.99 -8.16 -16.37
N LEU A 172 -26.09 -8.95 -16.93
CA LEU A 172 -26.40 -10.17 -17.69
C LEU A 172 -25.12 -11.00 -17.90
N ALA A 173 -25.29 -12.30 -17.67
CA ALA A 173 -24.53 -13.49 -18.03
C ALA A 173 -23.08 -13.37 -18.56
N ALA A 174 -22.21 -14.15 -17.91
CA ALA A 174 -20.92 -14.60 -18.44
C ALA A 174 -21.11 -15.50 -19.68
N CYS A 175 -20.23 -15.37 -20.67
CA CYS A 175 -19.94 -16.44 -21.64
C CYS A 175 -18.44 -16.42 -22.02
N SER A 176 -17.92 -17.63 -22.16
CA SER A 176 -16.53 -18.02 -22.39
C SER A 176 -15.96 -17.61 -23.75
N ALA A 177 -14.63 -17.68 -23.86
CA ALA A 177 -13.88 -17.55 -25.10
C ALA A 177 -14.38 -18.49 -26.21
N ALA A 178 -14.75 -17.94 -27.37
CA ALA A 178 -14.70 -18.55 -28.71
C ALA A 178 -15.14 -17.55 -29.80
N GLY A 179 -14.48 -17.57 -30.97
CA GLY A 179 -14.96 -16.99 -32.25
C GLY A 179 -14.72 -15.48 -32.43
N VAL A 180 -13.82 -15.01 -33.30
CA VAL A 180 -13.87 -14.98 -34.78
C VAL A 180 -14.99 -14.07 -35.33
N SER A 181 -14.57 -12.88 -35.78
CA SER A 181 -15.06 -12.04 -36.90
C SER A 181 -16.56 -11.70 -37.09
N GLN A 182 -16.78 -10.52 -37.67
CA GLN A 182 -18.03 -9.93 -38.17
C GLN A 182 -18.91 -9.23 -37.13
N LEU A 183 -18.96 -7.89 -37.23
CA LEU A 183 -20.19 -7.11 -37.40
C LEU A 183 -19.84 -5.63 -37.50
N ALA A 184 -19.56 -5.20 -38.74
CA ALA A 184 -19.80 -3.84 -39.16
C ALA A 184 -21.31 -3.64 -39.35
N HIS A 185 -21.76 -2.39 -39.17
CA HIS A 185 -23.10 -1.86 -39.48
C HIS A 185 -24.19 -2.01 -38.41
N LEU A 186 -24.38 -0.96 -37.61
CA LEU A 186 -25.72 -0.48 -37.23
C LEU A 186 -25.67 1.03 -36.85
N PRO A 187 -26.68 1.85 -37.22
CA PRO A 187 -26.64 3.30 -37.07
C PRO A 187 -27.11 3.76 -35.68
N LEU A 188 -26.51 4.84 -35.17
CA LEU A 188 -26.93 5.51 -33.93
C LEU A 188 -28.07 6.50 -34.21
N PRO A 189 -29.12 6.59 -33.35
CA PRO A 189 -30.08 7.68 -33.41
C PRO A 189 -29.54 8.93 -32.70
N ALA A 190 -29.84 10.09 -33.29
CA ALA A 190 -29.46 11.40 -32.79
C ALA A 190 -30.38 11.86 -31.64
N SER A 191 -29.80 12.49 -30.61
CA SER A 191 -30.53 13.43 -29.76
C SER A 191 -29.67 14.68 -29.50
N LYS A 192 -30.29 15.85 -29.66
CA LYS A 192 -29.75 17.17 -29.35
C LYS A 192 -30.39 17.65 -28.04
N ALA A 193 -29.60 18.20 -27.10
CA ALA A 193 -29.73 19.56 -26.58
C ALA A 193 -28.94 19.77 -25.26
N GLY A 194 -28.16 20.86 -25.20
CA GLY A 194 -27.59 21.45 -23.98
C GLY A 194 -26.12 21.91 -24.15
N PRO A 195 -25.80 23.22 -24.10
CA PRO A 195 -24.43 23.70 -24.25
C PRO A 195 -23.72 23.78 -22.89
N GLY A 196 -22.49 23.25 -22.81
CA GLY A 196 -21.55 23.60 -21.75
C GLY A 196 -21.29 22.52 -20.70
N ILE A 197 -20.70 21.41 -21.12
CA ILE A 197 -19.42 20.84 -20.67
C ILE A 197 -19.24 19.66 -21.63
N THR A 198 -18.24 19.75 -22.50
CA THR A 198 -17.92 18.63 -23.37
C THR A 198 -17.61 17.44 -22.48
N ASP A 199 -18.46 16.41 -22.52
CA ASP A 199 -18.11 15.04 -22.18
C ASP A 199 -16.84 14.70 -22.96
N VAL A 200 -15.69 14.97 -22.37
CA VAL A 200 -14.42 14.47 -22.90
C VAL A 200 -14.51 12.97 -22.66
N PRO A 201 -14.57 12.13 -23.71
CA PRO A 201 -14.61 10.70 -23.52
C PRO A 201 -13.38 10.33 -22.70
N PHE A 202 -13.59 9.70 -21.55
CA PHE A 202 -12.50 9.17 -20.72
C PHE A 202 -11.47 8.50 -21.63
N PRO A 203 -10.19 8.90 -21.61
CA PRO A 203 -9.20 8.23 -22.42
C PRO A 203 -9.18 6.77 -21.98
N ARG A 204 -9.55 5.90 -22.93
CA ARG A 204 -9.46 4.45 -22.81
C ARG A 204 -8.14 4.13 -22.12
N SER A 205 -8.24 3.47 -20.96
CA SER A 205 -7.11 2.98 -20.18
C SER A 205 -6.01 2.44 -21.09
N LEU A 206 -4.74 2.72 -20.79
CA LEU A 206 -3.64 2.16 -21.55
C LEU A 206 -3.78 0.63 -21.53
N PRO A 207 -4.09 -0.05 -22.65
CA PRO A 207 -4.04 -1.49 -22.63
C PRO A 207 -2.59 -1.86 -22.33
N MET A 208 -2.34 -2.73 -21.36
CA MET A 208 -1.00 -3.22 -21.03
C MET A 208 -0.15 -3.58 -22.26
N PRO A 209 -0.71 -4.15 -23.35
CA PRO A 209 -0.01 -4.31 -24.62
C PRO A 209 0.67 -3.04 -25.16
N LEU A 210 0.10 -1.85 -24.99
CA LEU A 210 0.69 -0.58 -25.41
C LEU A 210 1.92 -0.22 -24.57
N VAL A 211 1.81 -0.32 -23.25
CA VAL A 211 2.93 -0.07 -22.33
C VAL A 211 4.06 -1.07 -22.59
N VAL A 212 3.71 -2.36 -22.72
CA VAL A 212 4.68 -3.42 -23.03
C VAL A 212 5.34 -3.20 -24.38
N LYS A 213 4.58 -2.82 -25.42
CA LYS A 213 5.13 -2.56 -26.75
C LYS A 213 6.07 -1.35 -26.79
N GLU A 214 5.71 -0.26 -26.09
CA GLU A 214 6.48 0.98 -26.08
C GLU A 214 7.70 0.91 -25.18
N LEU A 215 7.51 0.43 -23.94
CA LEU A 215 8.55 0.44 -22.93
C LEU A 215 9.40 -0.82 -22.93
N ARG A 216 8.89 -1.94 -23.47
CA ARG A 216 9.47 -3.30 -23.37
C ARG A 216 10.12 -3.52 -22.00
N PRO A 217 9.36 -3.47 -20.90
CA PRO A 217 9.95 -3.59 -19.57
C PRO A 217 10.49 -4.99 -19.35
N ASP A 218 11.56 -5.09 -18.57
CA ASP A 218 12.09 -6.37 -18.10
C ASP A 218 11.31 -6.81 -16.86
N VAL A 219 10.98 -5.84 -16.00
CA VAL A 219 10.23 -6.05 -14.76
C VAL A 219 9.14 -4.99 -14.62
N MET A 220 7.95 -5.40 -14.17
CA MET A 220 6.89 -4.53 -13.69
C MET A 220 6.68 -4.80 -12.20
N LEU A 221 6.61 -3.75 -11.38
CA LEU A 221 6.29 -3.85 -9.95
C LEU A 221 4.95 -3.17 -9.69
N ALA A 222 4.03 -3.88 -9.04
CA ALA A 222 2.70 -3.37 -8.71
C ALA A 222 2.24 -3.71 -7.29
N GLY A 223 1.31 -2.90 -6.78
CA GLY A 223 0.63 -3.08 -5.49
C GLY A 223 -0.87 -3.32 -5.67
N HIS A 224 -1.69 -2.59 -4.91
CA HIS A 224 -3.17 -2.52 -4.96
C HIS A 224 -3.91 -3.82 -4.54
N ASN A 225 -3.67 -4.96 -5.21
CA ASN A 225 -4.49 -6.17 -5.03
C ASN A 225 -4.28 -6.89 -3.68
N HIS A 226 -3.35 -6.46 -2.85
CA HIS A 226 -2.97 -7.13 -1.59
C HIS A 226 -2.55 -8.59 -1.76
N GLU A 227 -1.92 -8.91 -2.89
CA GLU A 227 -1.46 -10.25 -3.27
C GLU A 227 0.07 -10.32 -3.34
N SER A 228 0.62 -11.53 -3.30
CA SER A 228 2.03 -11.80 -3.64
C SER A 228 2.06 -12.76 -4.82
N VAL A 229 2.27 -12.24 -6.03
CA VAL A 229 2.09 -12.98 -7.31
C VAL A 229 3.23 -12.66 -8.26
N HIS A 230 3.66 -13.65 -9.02
CA HIS A 230 4.58 -13.47 -10.15
C HIS A 230 3.90 -13.88 -11.46
N LEU A 231 3.88 -12.98 -12.42
CA LEU A 231 3.38 -13.21 -13.76
C LEU A 231 4.53 -13.06 -14.76
N VAL A 232 4.58 -13.96 -15.72
CA VAL A 232 5.51 -13.90 -16.86
C VAL A 232 4.69 -13.71 -18.11
N ALA A 233 5.04 -12.71 -18.91
CA ALA A 233 4.42 -12.44 -20.19
C ALA A 233 5.47 -12.24 -21.29
N GLU A 234 5.06 -12.48 -22.53
CA GLU A 234 5.88 -12.15 -23.69
C GLU A 234 6.01 -10.62 -23.81
N GLN A 235 7.24 -10.12 -23.92
CA GLN A 235 7.54 -8.69 -23.96
C GLN A 235 7.07 -8.00 -25.26
N ARG A 236 6.71 -8.76 -26.30
CA ARG A 236 6.21 -8.23 -27.59
C ARG A 236 4.70 -8.05 -27.60
N SER A 237 3.97 -9.06 -27.15
CA SER A 237 2.52 -9.12 -27.24
C SER A 237 1.82 -8.79 -25.92
N GLY A 238 2.52 -8.93 -24.79
CA GLY A 238 1.93 -8.91 -23.45
C GLY A 238 1.15 -10.19 -23.12
N ALA A 239 1.22 -11.24 -23.96
CA ALA A 239 0.55 -12.51 -23.71
C ALA A 239 1.15 -13.19 -22.48
N VAL A 240 0.30 -13.60 -21.54
CA VAL A 240 0.72 -14.26 -20.31
C VAL A 240 1.17 -15.69 -20.61
N GLU A 241 2.43 -16.00 -20.30
CA GLU A 241 3.02 -17.34 -20.45
C GLU A 241 2.89 -18.17 -19.17
N ARG A 242 3.02 -17.53 -18.00
CA ARG A 242 3.02 -18.20 -16.69
C ARG A 242 2.48 -17.30 -15.60
N LEU A 243 1.75 -17.89 -14.65
CA LEU A 243 1.26 -17.24 -13.44
C LEU A 243 1.60 -18.11 -12.23
N GLU A 244 2.34 -17.55 -11.29
CA GLU A 244 2.68 -18.16 -10.01
C GLU A 244 2.01 -17.41 -8.88
N LEU A 245 1.12 -18.11 -8.19
CA LEU A 245 0.36 -17.59 -7.06
C LEU A 245 1.16 -17.84 -5.77
N GLN A 246 1.03 -16.94 -4.78
CA GLN A 246 1.64 -17.08 -3.44
C GLN A 246 3.17 -17.01 -3.43
N LEU A 247 3.72 -16.01 -4.10
CA LEU A 247 5.16 -15.78 -4.17
C LEU A 247 5.78 -15.58 -2.77
N GLY A 248 6.84 -16.34 -2.49
CA GLY A 248 7.64 -16.23 -1.27
C GLY A 248 7.04 -16.93 -0.03
N VAL A 249 5.90 -17.62 -0.14
CA VAL A 249 5.30 -18.35 0.99
C VAL A 249 6.15 -19.53 1.46
N ASP A 250 6.91 -20.14 0.56
CA ASP A 250 7.86 -21.22 0.83
C ASP A 250 9.22 -20.74 1.37
N GLY A 251 9.39 -19.43 1.50
CA GLY A 251 10.63 -18.79 1.96
C GLY A 251 11.78 -18.86 0.94
N ARG A 252 11.54 -19.32 -0.29
CA ARG A 252 12.57 -19.41 -1.32
C ARG A 252 12.57 -18.14 -2.18
N PRO A 253 13.73 -17.52 -2.40
CA PRO A 253 13.81 -16.40 -3.32
C PRO A 253 13.67 -16.90 -4.76
N LEU A 254 12.88 -16.18 -5.54
CA LEU A 254 12.70 -16.35 -6.96
C LEU A 254 13.91 -15.75 -7.70
N ARG A 255 14.52 -16.50 -8.61
CA ARG A 255 15.58 -15.99 -9.50
C ARG A 255 15.04 -15.85 -10.92
N LEU A 256 15.09 -14.64 -11.44
CA LEU A 256 14.58 -14.24 -12.74
C LEU A 256 15.75 -13.83 -13.62
N ALA A 257 15.98 -14.60 -14.68
CA ALA A 257 16.87 -14.16 -15.75
C ALA A 257 16.10 -13.15 -16.60
N LEU A 258 16.56 -11.90 -16.62
CA LEU A 258 15.99 -10.83 -17.43
C LEU A 258 16.49 -11.00 -18.88
N SER A 259 15.97 -12.03 -19.54
CA SER A 259 16.27 -12.39 -20.93
C SER A 259 15.45 -11.55 -21.90
N GLU A 260 16.01 -11.27 -23.07
CA GLU A 260 15.25 -10.61 -24.15
C GLU A 260 14.00 -11.41 -24.52
N GLY A 261 12.84 -10.75 -24.56
CA GLY A 261 11.58 -11.34 -25.00
C GLY A 261 10.59 -11.73 -23.91
N ARG A 262 11.00 -11.73 -22.63
CA ARG A 262 10.08 -11.92 -21.50
C ARG A 262 10.00 -10.69 -20.61
N MET A 263 8.83 -10.50 -20.02
CA MET A 263 8.53 -9.48 -19.02
C MET A 263 8.03 -10.17 -17.76
N HIS A 264 8.51 -9.71 -16.61
CA HIS A 264 8.12 -10.24 -15.31
C HIS A 264 7.33 -9.20 -14.53
N GLU A 265 6.05 -9.46 -14.24
CA GLU A 265 5.29 -8.64 -13.32
C GLU A 265 5.27 -9.26 -11.93
N LEU A 266 5.77 -8.52 -10.95
CA LEU A 266 5.72 -8.86 -9.53
C LEU A 266 4.65 -7.98 -8.89
N ARG A 267 3.61 -8.62 -8.34
CA ARG A 267 2.63 -7.98 -7.48
C ARG A 267 3.07 -8.19 -6.04
N LEU A 268 3.33 -7.10 -5.34
CA LEU A 268 3.95 -7.10 -4.03
C LEU A 268 2.89 -7.18 -2.93
N PRO A 269 3.17 -7.92 -1.84
CA PRO A 269 2.25 -8.01 -0.72
C PRO A 269 2.09 -6.65 -0.03
N PRO A 270 0.97 -6.45 0.69
CA PRO A 270 0.81 -5.26 1.51
C PRO A 270 1.82 -5.29 2.66
N CYS A 271 2.25 -4.12 3.14
CA CYS A 271 3.08 -4.00 4.35
C CYS A 271 2.27 -3.66 5.61
N SER A 272 0.93 -3.62 5.50
CA SER A 272 0.02 -3.12 6.53
C SER A 272 -1.12 -4.11 6.81
N TYR A 273 -1.25 -4.53 8.08
CA TYR A 273 -2.40 -5.31 8.59
C TYR A 273 -3.73 -4.56 8.60
N ARG A 274 -3.76 -3.25 8.32
CA ARG A 274 -5.03 -2.50 8.30
C ARG A 274 -5.94 -2.93 7.15
N MET A 275 -5.38 -3.46 6.08
CA MET A 275 -6.13 -3.92 4.90
C MET A 275 -6.82 -5.28 5.10
N GLY A 276 -6.96 -5.75 6.35
CA GLY A 276 -7.56 -7.05 6.66
C GLY A 276 -6.73 -8.26 6.23
N THR A 277 -5.55 -8.05 5.64
CA THR A 277 -4.70 -9.12 5.13
C THR A 277 -3.86 -9.77 6.25
N PRO A 278 -3.94 -11.10 6.43
CA PRO A 278 -3.22 -11.78 7.52
C PRO A 278 -1.71 -11.95 7.25
N ALA A 279 -1.30 -11.86 5.99
CA ALA A 279 0.09 -11.95 5.55
C ALA A 279 0.51 -10.61 4.97
N VAL A 280 1.47 -9.96 5.63
CA VAL A 280 2.05 -8.68 5.20
C VAL A 280 3.57 -8.80 5.22
N GLY A 281 4.26 -8.05 4.39
CA GLY A 281 5.71 -8.14 4.29
C GLY A 281 6.31 -7.04 3.45
N PHE A 282 7.61 -7.17 3.21
CA PHE A 282 8.36 -6.30 2.33
C PHE A 282 8.92 -7.13 1.18
N GLY A 283 8.68 -6.71 -0.06
CA GLY A 283 9.41 -7.23 -1.20
C GLY A 283 10.88 -6.83 -1.10
N ALA A 284 11.79 -7.77 -1.32
CA ALA A 284 13.22 -7.56 -1.33
C ALA A 284 13.80 -8.06 -2.65
N ALA A 285 14.53 -7.19 -3.35
CA ALA A 285 15.08 -7.45 -4.66
C ALA A 285 16.59 -7.18 -4.66
N LEU A 286 17.36 -8.14 -5.17
CA LEU A 286 18.76 -7.97 -5.54
C LEU A 286 18.86 -8.13 -7.06
N LEU A 287 19.27 -7.06 -7.73
CA LEU A 287 19.49 -7.06 -9.16
C LEU A 287 20.98 -6.86 -9.43
N GLY A 288 21.60 -7.83 -10.09
CA GLY A 288 22.89 -7.61 -10.75
C GLY A 288 22.63 -7.01 -12.14
N PRO A 289 22.95 -5.73 -12.39
CA PRO A 289 22.73 -5.15 -13.72
C PRO A 289 23.65 -5.77 -14.78
N GLU A 290 24.81 -6.30 -14.38
CA GLU A 290 25.78 -6.95 -15.28
C GLU A 290 25.37 -8.37 -15.67
N ASP A 291 24.87 -9.17 -14.73
CA ASP A 291 24.41 -10.53 -14.99
C ASP A 291 22.93 -10.59 -15.43
N ARG A 292 22.22 -9.45 -15.34
CA ARG A 292 20.79 -9.32 -15.64
C ARG A 292 19.93 -10.36 -14.93
N VAL A 293 20.30 -10.70 -13.69
CA VAL A 293 19.52 -11.61 -12.85
C VAL A 293 18.89 -10.83 -11.71
N LEU A 294 17.55 -10.84 -11.65
CA LEU A 294 16.78 -10.35 -10.52
C LEU A 294 16.50 -11.50 -9.56
N THR A 295 17.04 -11.41 -8.35
CA THR A 295 16.66 -12.29 -7.24
C THR A 295 15.66 -11.55 -6.36
N TYR A 296 14.44 -12.07 -6.25
CA TYR A 296 13.36 -11.47 -5.50
C TYR A 296 12.86 -12.41 -4.40
N GLY A 297 12.58 -11.88 -3.22
CA GLY A 297 11.92 -12.60 -2.14
C GLY A 297 11.00 -11.68 -1.34
N VAL A 298 10.21 -12.28 -0.45
CA VAL A 298 9.35 -11.53 0.47
C VAL A 298 9.85 -11.73 1.90
N LEU A 299 10.15 -10.62 2.57
CA LEU A 299 10.39 -10.59 4.00
C LEU A 299 9.04 -10.51 4.72
N TRP A 300 8.46 -11.67 4.99
CA TRP A 300 7.18 -11.77 5.70
C TRP A 300 7.31 -11.24 7.13
N SER A 301 6.39 -10.37 7.51
CA SER A 301 6.29 -9.90 8.89
C SER A 301 5.67 -10.99 9.79
N PRO A 302 6.10 -11.09 11.06
CA PRO A 302 5.50 -12.01 12.01
C PRO A 302 3.99 -11.81 12.14
N ARG A 303 3.20 -12.89 12.12
CA ARG A 303 1.73 -12.86 12.22
C ARG A 303 1.26 -12.25 13.55
N ARG A 304 1.07 -10.92 13.56
CA ARG A 304 0.65 -10.16 14.74
C ARG A 304 -0.67 -10.65 15.34
N LEU A 305 -1.60 -11.14 14.52
CA LEU A 305 -2.91 -11.61 14.98
C LEU A 305 -2.79 -12.78 15.97
N LEU A 306 -1.82 -13.68 15.78
CA LEU A 306 -1.57 -14.78 16.71
C LEU A 306 -1.05 -14.27 18.06
N HIS A 307 -0.14 -13.28 18.04
CA HIS A 307 0.36 -12.66 19.27
C HIS A 307 -0.77 -11.93 20.01
N LEU A 308 -1.64 -11.21 19.30
CA LEU A 308 -2.79 -10.53 19.89
C LEU A 308 -3.77 -11.53 20.53
N ALA A 309 -4.08 -12.63 19.85
CA ALA A 309 -4.89 -13.71 20.40
C ALA A 309 -4.25 -14.31 21.67
N GLY A 310 -2.93 -14.50 21.66
CA GLY A 310 -2.16 -14.91 22.84
C GLY A 310 -2.32 -13.94 24.02
N TYR A 311 -2.22 -12.62 23.79
CA TYR A 311 -2.46 -11.63 24.84
C TYR A 311 -3.88 -11.70 25.40
N LEU A 312 -4.89 -11.94 24.57
CA LEU A 312 -6.29 -12.09 25.00
C LEU A 312 -6.51 -13.36 25.84
N ALA A 313 -5.67 -14.38 25.72
CA ALA A 313 -5.73 -15.55 26.59
C ALA A 313 -4.93 -15.31 27.89
N VAL A 314 -3.69 -14.82 27.78
CA VAL A 314 -2.77 -14.71 28.92
C VAL A 314 -3.20 -13.63 29.91
N LEU A 315 -3.64 -12.45 29.45
CA LEU A 315 -3.97 -11.35 30.34
C LEU A 315 -5.16 -11.67 31.27
N PRO A 316 -6.29 -12.24 30.79
CA PRO A 316 -7.34 -12.71 31.67
C PRO A 316 -6.91 -13.83 32.61
N THR A 317 -6.09 -14.77 32.15
CA THR A 317 -5.56 -15.84 33.02
C THR A 317 -4.69 -15.27 34.13
N CYS A 318 -3.77 -14.36 33.82
CA CYS A 318 -2.96 -13.67 34.83
C CYS A 318 -3.84 -12.85 35.79
N ALA A 319 -4.85 -12.15 35.29
CA ALA A 319 -5.80 -11.42 36.12
C ALA A 319 -6.58 -12.35 37.06
N ALA A 320 -7.10 -13.46 36.55
CA ALA A 320 -7.84 -14.46 37.33
C ALA A 320 -6.97 -15.09 38.44
N LEU A 321 -5.68 -15.34 38.16
CA LEU A 321 -4.75 -15.91 39.14
C LEU A 321 -4.23 -14.88 40.17
N CYS A 322 -4.03 -13.63 39.76
CA CYS A 322 -3.38 -12.62 40.61
C CYS A 322 -4.36 -11.73 41.37
N LEU A 323 -5.56 -11.44 40.82
CA LEU A 323 -6.55 -10.57 41.45
C LEU A 323 -7.04 -11.09 42.82
N PRO A 324 -7.28 -12.40 43.03
CA PRO A 324 -7.69 -12.91 44.34
C PRO A 324 -6.62 -12.68 45.40
N SER A 325 -5.36 -12.98 45.09
CA SER A 325 -4.21 -12.80 45.98
C SER A 325 -3.96 -11.33 46.27
N ALA A 326 -4.02 -10.46 45.25
CA ALA A 326 -3.87 -9.02 45.40
C ALA A 326 -5.01 -8.42 46.25
N TRP A 327 -6.25 -8.88 46.07
CA TRP A 327 -7.40 -8.46 46.85
C TRP A 327 -7.30 -8.89 48.33
N GLN A 328 -6.86 -10.13 48.58
CA GLN A 328 -6.59 -10.60 49.94
C GLN A 328 -5.51 -9.77 50.63
N LEU A 329 -4.42 -9.45 49.92
CA LEU A 329 -3.34 -8.62 50.44
C LEU A 329 -3.83 -7.19 50.74
N ALA A 330 -4.61 -6.59 49.83
CA ALA A 330 -5.19 -5.26 50.00
C ALA A 330 -6.16 -5.22 51.19
N ARG A 331 -6.97 -6.26 51.40
CA ARG A 331 -7.83 -6.39 52.59
C ARG A 331 -7.02 -6.49 53.87
N ALA A 332 -5.97 -7.32 53.89
CA ALA A 332 -5.11 -7.48 55.06
C ALA A 332 -4.41 -6.16 55.42
N LEU A 333 -3.93 -5.41 54.43
CA LEU A 333 -3.34 -4.08 54.61
C LEU A 333 -4.37 -3.05 55.09
N GLY A 334 -5.57 -3.02 54.52
CA GLY A 334 -6.65 -2.13 54.96
C GLY A 334 -7.06 -2.36 56.42
N HIS A 335 -7.08 -3.62 56.86
CA HIS A 335 -7.31 -3.96 58.28
C HIS A 335 -6.16 -3.48 59.18
N ARG A 336 -4.90 -3.61 58.77
CA ARG A 336 -3.73 -3.13 59.54
C ARG A 336 -3.66 -1.61 59.63
N LEU A 337 -4.14 -0.90 58.60
CA LEU A 337 -4.13 0.56 58.54
C LEU A 337 -5.38 1.22 59.14
N GLY A 338 -6.29 0.45 59.75
CA GLY A 338 -7.45 1.00 60.47
C GLY A 338 -8.57 1.57 59.58
N LEU A 339 -8.55 1.31 58.27
CA LEU A 339 -9.59 1.77 57.34
C LEU A 339 -10.86 0.92 57.51
N ARG A 340 -11.76 1.30 58.44
CA ARG A 340 -13.08 0.66 58.59
C ARG A 340 -14.02 1.08 57.46
N ARG A 341 -14.82 0.12 56.96
CA ARG A 341 -15.89 0.39 55.97
C ARG A 341 -16.90 1.40 56.53
N PRO A 342 -17.44 2.34 55.71
CA PRO A 342 -18.53 3.20 56.14
C PRO A 342 -19.75 2.34 56.48
N SER A 343 -20.17 2.40 57.74
CA SER A 343 -21.39 1.74 58.23
C SER A 343 -22.62 2.36 57.58
N ARG A 344 -23.44 1.53 56.91
CA ARG A 344 -24.78 1.89 56.42
C ARG A 344 -25.62 2.34 57.62
N ALA A 345 -25.93 3.62 57.70
CA ALA A 345 -26.95 4.14 58.61
C ALA A 345 -28.33 3.85 58.01
N TYR A 346 -29.03 2.84 58.53
CA TYR A 346 -30.48 2.74 58.40
C TYR A 346 -31.09 3.45 59.62
N GLY A 347 -31.53 4.68 59.41
CA GLY A 347 -32.33 5.43 60.39
C GLY A 347 -33.81 5.34 60.04
N THR A 348 -34.54 4.42 60.66
CA THR A 348 -36.00 4.50 60.76
C THR A 348 -36.34 5.21 62.07
N HIS A 349 -36.68 6.49 61.99
CA HIS A 349 -37.39 7.20 63.07
C HIS A 349 -38.78 7.56 62.56
N VAL A 350 -39.80 6.95 63.16
CA VAL A 350 -41.21 7.37 63.08
C VAL A 350 -41.46 8.30 64.26
N PRO A 351 -41.99 9.52 64.09
CA PRO A 351 -42.41 10.34 65.22
C PRO A 351 -43.86 10.02 65.60
N TYR A 352 -44.10 9.82 66.89
CA TYR A 352 -45.43 9.92 67.48
C TYR A 352 -45.72 11.40 67.78
N TYR A 353 -46.82 11.91 67.24
CA TYR A 353 -47.69 12.90 67.87
C TYR A 353 -49.14 12.55 67.57
#